data_AF-A0A833VY29-F1
#
_entry.id   AF-A0A833VY29-F1
#
_cell.length_a   1.000
_cell.length_b   1.000
_cell.length_c   1.000
_cell.angle_alpha   90.00
_cell.angle_beta   90.00
_cell.angle_gamma   90.00
#
_symmetry.space_group_name_H-M   'P 1'
#
loop_
_entity.id
_entity.type
_entity.pdbx_description
1 polymer ?
#
loop_
_entity_poly.entity_id
_entity_poly.type
_entity_poly.pdbx_seq_one_letter_code
_entity_poly.pdbx_strand_id
1 'polypeptide(L)'
;MFGFGRTFSYAPVKLILLPLVLLSVIFLVSNSNSYPEFNFFSNCQLQTAQPSPELKPEFKLLFGILTVPEKAERRNIIRMAYAFQKPIPHVQIDVRFVFCTLKTDEQKVFIAMEMLTYHDIIIMNCTENGSEGKTYTYFSSVPKIFPGEERPYDFVMKVDDDAYFRLDKLYEALRDKPREDTYLGKGYPPLDQDYPPYLVGMGYALSWDLVL
;
A
#
# COMPACT_ATOMS: atom_id res chain seq x y z
N MET A 1 33.41 -67.39 40.99
CA MET A 1 33.89 -67.48 39.60
C MET A 1 33.06 -66.49 38.79
N PHE A 2 33.66 -65.36 38.39
CA PHE A 2 32.99 -64.23 37.74
C PHE A 2 32.92 -64.41 36.22
N GLY A 3 31.87 -63.86 35.59
CA GLY A 3 31.83 -63.62 34.15
C GLY A 3 30.43 -63.36 33.59
N PHE A 4 29.84 -62.19 33.85
CA PHE A 4 28.65 -61.71 33.15
C PHE A 4 29.08 -60.83 31.96
N GLY A 5 28.93 -61.33 30.74
CA GLY A 5 29.07 -60.54 29.52
C GLY A 5 27.76 -59.83 29.19
N ARG A 6 27.74 -58.49 29.21
CA ARG A 6 26.64 -57.69 28.63
C ARG A 6 27.07 -57.19 27.25
N THR A 7 26.41 -57.68 26.22
CA THR A 7 26.48 -57.12 24.86
C THR A 7 25.62 -55.86 24.79
N PHE A 8 26.25 -54.69 24.62
CA PHE A 8 25.53 -53.43 24.38
C PHE A 8 25.08 -53.37 22.91
N SER A 9 23.77 -53.21 22.69
CA SER A 9 23.15 -53.07 21.37
C SER A 9 23.39 -51.66 20.81
N TYR A 10 24.04 -51.58 19.65
CA TYR A 10 24.45 -50.33 18.97
C TYR A 10 23.32 -49.62 18.19
N ALA A 11 22.07 -50.09 18.30
CA ALA A 11 20.94 -49.60 17.51
C ALA A 11 20.40 -48.19 17.89
N PRO A 12 20.24 -47.80 19.18
CA PRO A 12 19.61 -46.51 19.51
C PRO A 12 20.54 -45.32 19.27
N VAL A 13 21.86 -45.54 19.26
CA VAL A 13 22.87 -44.49 19.04
C VAL A 13 22.86 -44.03 17.58
N LYS A 14 22.62 -44.95 16.62
CA LYS A 14 22.55 -44.61 15.18
C LYS A 14 21.31 -43.79 14.81
N LEU A 15 20.20 -43.93 15.55
CA LEU A 15 18.94 -43.22 15.24
C LEU A 15 18.97 -41.74 15.64
N ILE A 16 19.79 -41.37 16.63
CA ILE A 16 19.93 -39.98 17.11
C ILE A 16 21.06 -39.24 16.37
N LEU A 17 22.08 -39.97 15.90
CA LEU A 17 23.17 -39.38 15.13
C LEU A 17 22.72 -38.89 13.74
N LEU A 18 21.78 -39.59 13.10
CA LEU A 18 21.30 -39.21 11.77
C LEU A 18 20.67 -37.79 11.71
N PRO A 19 19.71 -37.41 12.58
CA PRO A 19 19.13 -36.06 12.54
C PRO A 19 20.13 -34.97 12.96
N LEU A 20 21.08 -35.27 13.86
CA LEU A 20 22.13 -34.32 14.26
C LEU A 20 23.15 -34.08 13.13
N VAL A 21 23.51 -35.14 12.40
CA VAL A 21 24.33 -35.03 11.20
C VAL A 21 23.58 -34.25 10.12
N LEU A 22 22.29 -34.50 9.91
CA LEU A 22 21.49 -33.74 8.94
C LEU A 22 21.42 -32.25 9.31
N LEU A 23 21.18 -31.92 10.58
CA LEU A 23 21.17 -30.54 11.09
C LEU A 23 22.53 -29.85 10.93
N SER A 24 23.63 -30.54 11.22
CA SER A 24 24.98 -30.00 11.04
C SER A 24 25.33 -29.80 9.56
N VAL A 25 24.91 -30.71 8.66
CA VAL A 25 25.08 -30.54 7.21
C VAL A 25 24.25 -29.37 6.69
N ILE A 26 23.00 -29.20 7.14
CA ILE A 26 22.18 -28.02 6.78
C ILE A 26 22.85 -26.73 7.29
N PHE A 27 23.34 -26.72 8.53
CA PHE A 27 24.03 -25.56 9.10
C PHE A 27 25.35 -25.24 8.37
N LEU A 28 26.08 -26.27 7.95
CA LEU A 28 27.30 -26.11 7.16
C LEU A 28 27.00 -25.65 5.74
N VAL A 29 25.96 -26.16 5.07
CA VAL A 29 25.56 -25.74 3.72
C VAL A 29 25.02 -24.31 3.72
N SER A 30 24.27 -23.91 4.76
CA SER A 30 23.81 -22.52 4.93
C SER A 30 24.95 -21.53 5.22
N ASN A 31 26.04 -22.00 5.83
CA ASN A 31 27.24 -21.18 6.09
C ASN A 31 28.30 -21.28 4.97
N SER A 32 28.32 -22.37 4.18
CA SER A 32 29.27 -22.61 3.08
C SER A 32 28.75 -22.11 1.74
N ASN A 33 27.44 -21.89 1.62
CA ASN A 33 26.96 -20.88 0.69
C ASN A 33 27.48 -19.55 1.21
N SER A 34 28.70 -19.22 0.79
CA SER A 34 29.14 -17.86 0.68
C SER A 34 28.02 -17.15 -0.07
N TYR A 35 27.15 -16.45 0.66
CA TYR A 35 26.45 -15.33 0.08
C TYR A 35 27.56 -14.55 -0.62
N PRO A 36 27.46 -14.24 -1.92
CA PRO A 36 28.39 -13.29 -2.47
C PRO A 36 28.30 -12.10 -1.52
N GLU A 37 29.41 -11.77 -0.86
CA GLU A 37 29.57 -10.47 -0.26
C GLU A 37 29.33 -9.52 -1.42
N PHE A 38 28.09 -9.05 -1.53
CA PHE A 38 27.79 -7.89 -2.34
C PHE A 38 28.49 -6.79 -1.58
N ASN A 39 29.77 -6.60 -1.90
CA ASN A 39 30.55 -5.42 -1.58
C ASN A 39 29.87 -4.26 -2.33
N PHE A 40 28.72 -3.85 -1.81
CA PHE A 40 28.05 -2.60 -2.13
C PHE A 40 28.52 -1.52 -1.16
N PHE A 41 29.79 -1.58 -0.77
CA PHE A 41 30.55 -0.37 -0.52
C PHE A 41 31.31 -0.02 -1.80
N SER A 42 30.55 0.18 -2.89
CA SER A 42 31.01 1.15 -3.87
C SER A 42 31.11 2.47 -3.12
N ASN A 43 32.27 3.11 -3.25
CA ASN A 43 32.51 4.46 -2.78
C ASN A 43 31.28 5.33 -3.11
N CYS A 44 30.42 5.55 -2.12
CA CYS A 44 29.41 6.57 -2.18
C CYS A 44 30.17 7.88 -1.98
N GLN A 45 30.88 8.30 -3.03
CA GLN A 45 30.98 9.72 -3.26
C GLN A 45 29.53 10.14 -3.40
N LEU A 46 29.05 10.93 -2.44
CA LEU A 46 27.90 11.80 -2.60
C LEU A 46 28.23 12.72 -3.78
N GLN A 47 28.11 12.20 -5.00
CA GLN A 47 27.80 13.03 -6.13
C GLN A 47 26.40 13.51 -5.81
N THR A 48 26.33 14.74 -5.31
CA THR A 48 25.15 15.57 -5.44
C THR A 48 24.84 15.59 -6.93
N ALA A 49 24.06 14.60 -7.37
CA ALA A 49 23.40 14.65 -8.66
C ALA A 49 22.66 15.98 -8.63
N GLN A 50 23.14 16.93 -9.43
CA GLN A 50 22.44 18.18 -9.61
C GLN A 50 20.98 17.81 -9.94
N PRO A 51 19.98 18.38 -9.24
CA PRO A 51 18.61 18.09 -9.59
C PRO A 51 18.45 18.53 -11.05
N SER A 52 18.34 17.55 -11.95
CA SER A 52 17.71 17.78 -13.25
C SER A 52 16.41 18.48 -12.91
N PRO A 53 16.07 19.63 -13.53
CA PRO A 53 14.84 20.34 -13.21
C PRO A 53 13.71 19.33 -13.24
N GLU A 54 13.17 19.04 -12.06
CA GLU A 54 12.14 18.02 -11.88
C GLU A 54 10.97 18.52 -12.69
N LEU A 55 10.76 17.90 -13.86
CA LEU A 55 9.73 18.33 -14.78
C LEU A 55 8.41 18.11 -14.05
N LYS A 56 7.83 19.20 -13.56
CA LYS A 56 6.57 19.15 -12.82
C LYS A 56 5.55 18.39 -13.67
N PRO A 57 4.83 17.41 -13.10
CA PRO A 57 3.79 16.72 -13.83
C PRO A 57 2.73 17.72 -14.28
N GLU A 58 2.19 17.49 -15.48
CA GLU A 58 1.09 18.29 -16.05
C GLU A 58 -0.23 18.02 -15.31
N PHE A 59 -0.36 16.81 -14.75
CA PHE A 59 -1.55 16.38 -14.04
C PHE A 59 -1.18 15.57 -12.80
N LYS A 60 -1.80 15.90 -11.67
CA LYS A 60 -1.63 15.23 -10.38
C LYS A 60 -2.98 14.76 -9.83
N LEU A 61 -3.12 13.47 -9.54
CA LEU A 61 -4.30 12.88 -8.92
C LEU A 61 -3.94 12.10 -7.65
N LEU A 62 -4.63 12.41 -6.56
CA LEU A 62 -4.63 11.56 -5.37
C LEU A 62 -5.74 10.52 -5.50
N PHE A 63 -5.36 9.26 -5.64
CA PHE A 63 -6.26 8.12 -5.80
C PHE A 63 -6.40 7.37 -4.46
N GLY A 64 -7.38 7.75 -3.65
CA GLY A 64 -7.64 7.17 -2.32
C GLY A 64 -8.54 5.94 -2.38
N ILE A 65 -7.99 4.79 -1.97
CA ILE A 65 -8.72 3.53 -1.85
C ILE A 65 -9.14 3.32 -0.41
N LEU A 66 -10.44 3.45 -0.14
CA LEU A 66 -11.01 3.24 1.18
C LEU A 66 -11.09 1.73 1.46
N THR A 67 -10.43 1.32 2.53
CA THR A 67 -10.32 -0.09 2.95
C THR A 67 -10.29 -0.19 4.46
N VAL A 68 -10.03 -1.39 5.01
CA VAL A 68 -9.90 -1.65 6.46
C VAL A 68 -8.58 -2.37 6.76
N PRO A 69 -7.99 -2.22 7.96
CA PRO A 69 -6.68 -2.78 8.29
C PRO A 69 -6.56 -4.29 8.05
N GLU A 70 -7.63 -5.05 8.29
CA GLU A 70 -7.66 -6.52 8.19
C GLU A 70 -7.50 -7.04 6.76
N LYS A 71 -7.80 -6.22 5.74
CA LYS A 71 -7.81 -6.64 4.34
C LYS A 71 -6.43 -6.54 3.66
N ALA A 72 -5.38 -7.02 4.33
CA ALA A 72 -4.00 -6.94 3.83
C ALA A 72 -3.82 -7.66 2.48
N GLU A 73 -4.39 -8.86 2.32
CA GLU A 73 -4.32 -9.61 1.07
C GLU A 73 -4.95 -8.83 -0.10
N ARG A 74 -6.11 -8.21 0.14
CA ARG A 74 -6.78 -7.39 -0.86
C ARG A 74 -5.94 -6.18 -1.25
N ARG A 75 -5.34 -5.46 -0.29
CA ARG A 75 -4.43 -4.35 -0.59
C ARG A 75 -3.25 -4.81 -1.45
N ASN A 76 -2.66 -5.97 -1.14
CA ASN A 76 -1.55 -6.52 -1.93
C ASN A 76 -1.96 -6.88 -3.37
N ILE A 77 -3.15 -7.48 -3.56
CA ILE A 77 -3.68 -7.73 -4.90
C ILE A 77 -3.88 -6.43 -5.66
N ILE A 78 -4.42 -5.41 -5.01
CA ILE A 78 -4.65 -4.10 -5.62
C ILE A 78 -3.33 -3.43 -6.01
N ARG A 79 -2.31 -3.47 -5.15
CA ARG A 79 -0.95 -2.98 -5.47
C ARG A 79 -0.42 -3.63 -6.74
N MET A 80 -0.49 -4.96 -6.82
CA MET A 80 -0.07 -5.69 -8.01
C MET A 80 -0.88 -5.25 -9.24
N ALA A 81 -2.21 -5.16 -9.12
CA ALA A 81 -3.09 -4.78 -10.21
C ALA A 81 -2.79 -3.38 -10.77
N TYR A 82 -2.44 -2.41 -9.93
CA TYR A 82 -2.03 -1.07 -10.38
C TYR A 82 -0.58 -1.04 -10.88
N ALA A 83 0.33 -1.83 -10.31
CA ALA A 83 1.71 -1.95 -10.78
C ALA A 83 1.83 -2.52 -12.20
N PHE A 84 0.86 -3.33 -12.64
CA PHE A 84 0.80 -3.83 -14.03
C PHE A 84 0.29 -2.81 -15.05
N GLN A 85 -0.25 -1.65 -14.62
CA GLN A 85 -0.71 -0.62 -15.53
C GLN A 85 0.46 0.20 -16.07
N LYS A 86 0.37 0.59 -17.34
CA LYS A 86 1.43 1.38 -17.99
C LYS A 86 1.47 2.79 -17.40
N PRO A 87 2.65 3.31 -17.02
CA PRO A 87 2.80 4.72 -16.66
C PRO A 87 2.37 5.63 -17.81
N ILE A 88 1.76 6.77 -17.46
CA ILE A 88 1.32 7.79 -18.42
C ILE A 88 2.36 8.92 -18.38
N PRO A 89 2.96 9.32 -19.53
CA PRO A 89 3.94 10.40 -19.55
C PRO A 89 3.38 11.70 -18.97
N HIS A 90 4.20 12.41 -18.17
CA HIS A 90 3.86 13.71 -17.55
C HIS A 90 2.66 13.70 -16.58
N VAL A 91 2.21 12.52 -16.17
CA VAL A 91 1.05 12.34 -15.27
C VAL A 91 1.50 11.65 -14.00
N GLN A 92 1.10 12.20 -12.85
CA GLN A 92 1.31 11.60 -11.54
C GLN A 92 -0.03 11.16 -10.93
N ILE A 93 -0.14 9.86 -10.63
CA ILE A 93 -1.29 9.29 -9.93
C ILE A 93 -0.79 8.58 -8.68
N ASP A 94 -1.08 9.15 -7.53
CA ASP A 94 -0.67 8.63 -6.23
C ASP A 94 -1.78 7.73 -5.68
N VAL A 95 -1.59 6.41 -5.79
CA VAL A 95 -2.50 5.42 -5.22
C VAL A 95 -2.20 5.25 -3.73
N ARG A 96 -3.19 5.52 -2.87
CA ARG A 96 -3.03 5.44 -1.41
C ARG A 96 -4.17 4.64 -0.78
N PHE A 97 -3.87 3.74 0.13
CA PHE A 97 -4.86 3.02 0.94
C PHE A 97 -5.24 3.86 2.16
N VAL A 98 -6.54 4.00 2.38
CA VAL A 98 -7.12 4.91 3.37
C VAL A 98 -7.97 4.11 4.35
N PHE A 99 -7.64 4.21 5.63
CA PHE A 99 -8.48 3.66 6.71
C PHE A 99 -8.48 4.57 7.95
N CYS A 100 -9.46 4.33 8.81
CA CYS A 100 -9.62 5.04 10.06
C CYS A 100 -8.65 4.53 11.14
N THR A 101 -8.81 5.00 12.38
CA THR A 101 -7.92 4.70 13.50
C THR A 101 -7.77 3.19 13.75
N LEU A 102 -6.52 2.77 13.97
CA LEU A 102 -6.17 1.40 14.33
C LEU A 102 -6.59 1.07 15.76
N LYS A 103 -7.30 -0.03 15.95
CA LYS A 103 -7.93 -0.44 17.21
C LYS A 103 -7.03 -1.38 18.03
N THR A 104 -6.35 -2.33 17.38
CA THR A 104 -5.56 -3.36 18.07
C THR A 104 -4.06 -3.12 17.90
N ASP A 105 -3.25 -3.62 18.83
CA ASP A 105 -1.79 -3.54 18.71
C ASP A 105 -1.25 -4.37 17.55
N GLU A 106 -1.92 -5.50 17.25
CA GLU A 106 -1.65 -6.31 16.07
C GLU A 106 -1.81 -5.50 14.78
N GLN A 107 -2.93 -4.77 14.62
CA GLN A 107 -3.12 -3.87 13.49
C GLN A 107 -2.01 -2.82 13.40
N LYS A 108 -1.64 -2.19 14.52
CA LYS A 108 -0.57 -1.17 14.54
C LYS A 108 0.75 -1.74 14.05
N VAL A 109 1.14 -2.94 14.49
CA VAL A 109 2.38 -3.58 14.08
C VAL A 109 2.36 -3.92 12.59
N PHE A 110 1.30 -4.58 12.10
CA PHE A 110 1.23 -4.96 10.69
C PHE A 110 1.16 -3.76 9.76
N ILE A 111 0.34 -2.75 10.11
CA ILE A 111 0.24 -1.53 9.31
C ILE A 111 1.54 -0.72 9.35
N ALA A 112 2.25 -0.66 10.48
CA ALA A 112 3.55 0.00 10.54
C ALA A 112 4.56 -0.65 9.58
N MET A 113 4.61 -1.99 9.54
CA MET A 113 5.45 -2.71 8.58
C MET A 113 5.05 -2.43 7.13
N GLU A 114 3.75 -2.38 6.85
CA GLU A 114 3.22 -2.05 5.53
C GLU A 114 3.58 -0.62 5.11
N MET A 115 3.46 0.34 6.02
CA MET A 115 3.85 1.75 5.81
C MET A 115 5.34 1.91 5.52
N LEU A 116 6.20 1.16 6.22
CA LEU A 116 7.64 1.15 6.00
C LEU A 116 8.04 0.49 4.67
N THR A 117 7.21 -0.42 4.17
CA THR A 117 7.52 -1.19 2.94
C THR A 117 7.03 -0.48 1.69
N TYR A 118 5.80 0.04 1.70
CA TYR A 118 5.12 0.52 0.50
C TYR A 118 4.90 2.05 0.49
N HIS A 119 4.98 2.71 1.65
CA HIS A 119 4.78 4.15 1.78
C HIS A 119 3.46 4.67 1.19
N ASP A 120 2.41 3.85 1.11
CA ASP A 120 1.17 4.14 0.38
C ASP A 120 -0.08 4.16 1.27
N ILE A 121 0.08 4.37 2.58
CA ILE A 121 -1.02 4.32 3.55
C ILE A 121 -1.29 5.70 4.14
N ILE A 122 -2.59 6.03 4.22
CA ILE A 122 -3.13 7.18 4.94
C ILE A 122 -4.01 6.66 6.08
N ILE A 123 -3.67 7.06 7.31
CA ILE A 123 -4.46 6.77 8.51
C ILE A 123 -5.16 8.05 8.94
N MET A 124 -6.47 7.97 9.09
CA MET A 124 -7.32 9.09 9.50
C MET A 124 -7.81 8.90 10.93
N ASN A 125 -7.93 9.99 11.67
CA ASN A 125 -8.52 9.96 13.00
C ASN A 125 -10.05 9.92 12.93
N CYS A 126 -10.60 8.73 12.67
CA CYS A 126 -12.03 8.47 12.62
C CYS A 126 -12.40 7.10 13.18
N THR A 127 -13.70 6.86 13.37
CA THR A 127 -14.23 5.53 13.62
C THR A 127 -14.45 4.81 12.30
N GLU A 128 -13.87 3.61 12.15
CA GLU A 128 -14.05 2.79 10.95
C GLU A 128 -15.54 2.44 10.75
N ASN A 129 -16.09 2.87 9.62
CA ASN A 129 -17.50 2.71 9.27
C ASN A 129 -17.68 2.71 7.74
N GLY A 130 -18.77 2.08 7.28
CA GLY A 130 -19.11 2.03 5.84
C GLY A 130 -20.08 3.11 5.37
N SER A 131 -20.84 3.74 6.27
CA SER A 131 -21.98 4.61 5.93
C SER A 131 -22.02 5.92 6.74
N GLU A 132 -21.14 6.10 7.72
CA GLU A 132 -21.20 7.18 8.70
C GLU A 132 -20.02 8.15 8.52
N GLY A 133 -19.87 8.66 7.30
CA GLY A 133 -18.99 9.81 7.04
C GLY A 133 -17.50 9.50 6.92
N LYS A 134 -17.09 8.24 6.74
CA LYS A 134 -15.68 7.92 6.38
C LYS A 134 -15.21 8.69 5.15
N THR A 135 -16.03 8.74 4.11
CA THR A 135 -15.70 9.47 2.87
C THR A 135 -15.55 10.97 3.09
N TYR A 136 -16.45 11.57 3.89
CA TYR A 136 -16.34 12.99 4.26
C TYR A 136 -15.05 13.24 5.07
N THR A 137 -14.76 12.39 6.05
CA THR A 137 -13.54 12.48 6.85
C THR A 137 -12.29 12.37 5.97
N TYR A 138 -12.33 11.53 4.94
CA TYR A 138 -11.24 11.42 3.97
C TYR A 138 -10.98 12.72 3.24
N PHE A 139 -11.96 13.24 2.50
CA PHE A 139 -11.77 14.46 1.73
C PHE A 139 -11.37 15.65 2.63
N SER A 140 -12.06 15.85 3.76
CA SER A 140 -11.76 16.97 4.69
C SER A 140 -10.41 16.85 5.43
N SER A 141 -9.77 15.68 5.43
CA SER A 141 -8.45 15.47 6.05
C SER A 141 -7.30 15.63 5.06
N VAL A 142 -7.54 15.43 3.76
CA VAL A 142 -6.49 15.46 2.72
C VAL A 142 -5.67 16.76 2.71
N PRO A 143 -6.25 17.97 2.80
CA PRO A 143 -5.47 19.20 2.83
C PRO A 143 -4.49 19.28 4.02
N LYS A 144 -4.85 18.66 5.16
CA LYS A 144 -4.00 18.64 6.36
C LYS A 144 -2.85 17.63 6.24
N ILE A 145 -3.05 16.57 5.46
CA ILE A 145 -2.05 15.51 5.23
C ILE A 145 -0.98 15.98 4.24
N PHE A 146 -1.34 16.83 3.28
CA PHE A 146 -0.43 17.36 2.27
C PHE A 146 -0.28 18.89 2.40
N PRO A 147 0.33 19.38 3.49
CA PRO A 147 0.53 20.81 3.70
C PRO A 147 1.65 21.35 2.80
N GLY A 148 1.53 22.60 2.31
CA GLY A 148 2.67 23.35 1.80
C GLY A 148 2.72 23.63 0.29
N GLU A 149 1.77 23.13 -0.50
CA GLU A 149 1.51 23.64 -1.85
C GLU A 149 0.11 24.26 -1.91
N GLU A 150 -0.08 25.33 -2.70
CA GLU A 150 -1.40 25.91 -2.93
C GLU A 150 -2.38 24.88 -3.55
N ARG A 151 -1.83 23.94 -4.34
CA ARG A 151 -2.56 22.83 -4.97
C ARG A 151 -1.65 21.59 -5.17
N PRO A 152 -1.50 20.73 -4.15
CA PRO A 152 -0.71 19.49 -4.22
C PRO A 152 -1.21 18.50 -5.28
N TYR A 153 -2.51 18.47 -5.53
CA TYR A 153 -3.15 17.65 -6.56
C TYR A 153 -4.19 18.46 -7.33
N ASP A 154 -4.46 18.12 -8.59
CA ASP A 154 -5.56 18.70 -9.37
C ASP A 154 -6.91 18.14 -8.91
N PHE A 155 -6.92 16.83 -8.65
CA PHE A 155 -8.09 16.08 -8.23
C PHE A 155 -7.77 15.13 -7.08
N VAL A 156 -8.78 14.87 -6.26
CA VAL A 156 -8.77 13.85 -5.20
C VAL A 156 -9.92 12.89 -5.47
N MET A 157 -9.63 11.60 -5.50
CA MET A 157 -10.62 10.57 -5.81
C MET A 157 -10.77 9.60 -4.64
N LYS A 158 -12.02 9.23 -4.36
CA LYS A 158 -12.38 8.11 -3.49
C LYS A 158 -12.75 6.90 -4.34
N VAL A 159 -12.27 5.72 -3.96
CA VAL A 159 -12.62 4.42 -4.54
C VAL A 159 -12.76 3.38 -3.43
N ASP A 160 -13.68 2.43 -3.57
CA ASP A 160 -13.80 1.28 -2.66
C ASP A 160 -12.81 0.17 -3.04
N ASP A 161 -12.35 -0.62 -2.05
CA ASP A 161 -11.38 -1.71 -2.28
C ASP A 161 -11.88 -2.89 -3.12
N ASP A 162 -13.16 -2.91 -3.51
CA ASP A 162 -13.77 -3.86 -4.42
C ASP A 162 -13.98 -3.30 -5.84
N ALA A 163 -13.48 -2.09 -6.13
CA ALA A 163 -13.53 -1.48 -7.44
C ALA A 163 -12.15 -1.40 -8.10
N TYR A 164 -12.12 -1.46 -9.43
CA TYR A 164 -10.91 -1.39 -10.25
C TYR A 164 -11.04 -0.32 -11.33
N PHE A 165 -10.01 0.52 -11.45
CA PHE A 165 -9.94 1.57 -12.45
C PHE A 165 -8.76 1.35 -13.40
N ARG A 166 -9.01 1.64 -14.68
CA ARG A 166 -7.98 1.77 -15.71
C ARG A 166 -7.43 3.19 -15.65
N LEU A 167 -6.20 3.36 -15.19
CA LEU A 167 -5.60 4.66 -14.90
C LEU A 167 -5.45 5.54 -16.15
N ASP A 168 -5.18 4.93 -17.30
CA ASP A 168 -5.18 5.58 -18.61
C ASP A 168 -6.54 6.19 -18.95
N LYS A 169 -7.61 5.42 -18.74
CA LYS A 169 -8.99 5.87 -18.99
C LYS A 169 -9.49 6.87 -17.96
N LEU A 170 -9.04 6.73 -16.72
CA LEU A 170 -9.33 7.69 -15.67
C LEU A 170 -8.71 9.06 -15.97
N TYR A 171 -7.44 9.08 -16.39
CA TYR A 171 -6.79 10.31 -16.83
C TYR A 171 -7.50 10.94 -18.03
N GLU A 172 -7.81 10.16 -19.08
CA GLU A 172 -8.58 10.65 -20.23
C GLU A 172 -9.91 11.31 -19.82
N ALA A 173 -10.58 10.78 -18.80
CA ALA A 173 -11.85 11.32 -18.31
C ALA A 173 -11.71 12.64 -17.52
N LEU A 174 -10.56 12.85 -16.87
CA LEU A 174 -10.32 13.98 -15.95
C LEU A 174 -9.50 15.12 -16.57
N ARG A 175 -8.62 14.83 -17.54
CA ARG A 175 -7.62 15.80 -18.05
C ARG A 175 -8.22 17.10 -18.61
N ASP A 176 -9.44 17.03 -19.15
CA ASP A 176 -10.14 18.16 -19.77
C ASP A 176 -11.19 18.79 -18.83
N LYS A 177 -11.29 18.33 -17.57
CA LYS A 177 -12.25 18.86 -16.59
C LYS A 177 -11.73 20.09 -15.87
N PRO A 178 -12.58 21.05 -15.48
CA PRO A 178 -12.14 22.18 -14.65
C PRO A 178 -11.42 21.70 -13.38
N ARG A 179 -10.40 22.45 -12.93
CA ARG A 179 -9.67 22.16 -11.67
C ARG A 179 -10.35 22.80 -10.46
N GLU A 180 -11.55 23.31 -10.68
CA GLU A 180 -12.39 24.03 -9.73
C GLU A 180 -13.83 23.57 -9.93
N ASP A 181 -14.59 23.48 -8.84
CA ASP A 181 -16.01 23.08 -8.81
C ASP A 181 -16.35 21.82 -9.61
N THR A 182 -15.45 20.83 -9.62
CA THR A 182 -15.66 19.56 -10.31
C THR A 182 -15.97 18.45 -9.33
N TYR A 183 -17.18 17.89 -9.44
CA TYR A 183 -17.62 16.68 -8.75
C TYR A 183 -18.05 15.63 -9.77
N LEU A 184 -17.19 14.64 -10.03
CA LEU A 184 -17.35 13.71 -11.15
C LEU A 184 -17.37 12.25 -10.70
N GLY A 185 -18.35 11.50 -11.18
CA GLY A 185 -18.45 10.06 -10.99
C GLY A 185 -19.76 9.51 -11.54
N LYS A 186 -20.12 8.30 -11.13
CA LYS A 186 -21.39 7.70 -11.52
C LYS A 186 -22.51 8.22 -10.61
N GLY A 187 -23.36 9.07 -11.16
CA GLY A 187 -24.54 9.58 -10.47
C GLY A 187 -25.63 8.53 -10.30
N TYR A 188 -26.35 8.61 -9.19
CA TYR A 188 -27.66 8.01 -9.02
C TYR A 188 -28.72 9.12 -9.17
N PRO A 189 -29.83 8.87 -9.89
CA PRO A 189 -30.91 9.85 -9.98
C PRO A 189 -31.46 10.20 -8.60
N PRO A 190 -32.11 11.37 -8.43
CA PRO A 190 -32.74 11.70 -7.16
C PRO A 190 -33.77 10.62 -6.79
N LEU A 191 -33.75 10.21 -5.53
CA LEU A 191 -34.70 9.22 -5.01
C LEU A 191 -36.01 9.91 -4.58
N ASP A 192 -35.90 11.06 -3.92
CA ASP A 192 -36.99 11.91 -3.47
C ASP A 192 -36.47 13.34 -3.17
N GLN A 193 -37.28 14.16 -2.51
CA GLN A 193 -36.95 15.56 -2.18
C GLN A 193 -35.83 15.70 -1.13
N ASP A 194 -35.64 14.69 -0.28
CA ASP A 194 -34.63 14.65 0.78
C ASP A 194 -33.30 14.06 0.29
N TYR A 195 -33.32 13.29 -0.81
CA TYR A 195 -32.15 12.67 -1.43
C TYR A 195 -31.86 13.25 -2.83
N PRO A 196 -31.14 14.40 -2.90
CA PRO A 196 -30.71 14.97 -4.18
C PRO A 196 -29.75 14.02 -4.93
N PRO A 197 -29.45 14.30 -6.21
CA PRO A 197 -28.50 13.49 -6.97
C PRO A 197 -27.16 13.36 -6.24
N TYR A 198 -26.65 12.15 -6.13
CA TYR A 198 -25.39 11.85 -5.47
C TYR A 198 -24.57 10.85 -6.30
N LEU A 199 -23.26 10.78 -6.04
CA LEU A 199 -22.38 9.82 -6.71
C LEU A 199 -22.29 8.53 -5.89
N VAL A 200 -22.40 7.38 -6.57
CA VAL A 200 -22.39 6.07 -5.91
C VAL A 200 -21.00 5.63 -5.49
N GLY A 201 -20.94 4.65 -4.59
CA GLY A 201 -19.72 4.20 -3.91
C GLY A 201 -18.58 3.69 -4.81
N MET A 202 -18.87 3.23 -6.04
CA MET A 202 -17.86 2.63 -6.94
C MET A 202 -16.64 3.53 -7.17
N GLY A 203 -16.83 4.85 -7.14
CA GLY A 203 -15.74 5.82 -7.10
C GLY A 203 -16.12 7.16 -7.71
N TYR A 204 -15.55 8.23 -7.19
CA TYR A 204 -15.76 9.59 -7.67
C TYR A 204 -14.61 10.53 -7.29
N ALA A 205 -14.40 11.55 -8.12
CA ALA A 205 -13.34 12.54 -8.01
C ALA A 205 -13.91 13.94 -7.73
N LEU A 206 -13.22 14.67 -6.88
CA LEU A 206 -13.44 16.08 -6.58
C LEU A 206 -12.22 16.88 -7.04
N SER A 207 -12.42 18.09 -7.55
CA SER A 207 -11.34 19.06 -7.68
C SER A 207 -10.81 19.47 -6.30
N TRP A 208 -9.55 19.89 -6.26
CA TRP A 208 -8.86 20.19 -5.01
C TRP A 208 -9.55 21.26 -4.14
N ASP A 209 -10.13 22.28 -4.76
CA ASP A 209 -10.88 23.34 -4.09
C ASP A 209 -12.08 22.83 -3.28
N LEU A 210 -12.72 21.74 -3.71
CA LEU A 210 -13.88 21.16 -3.03
C LEU A 210 -13.51 20.30 -1.81
N VAL A 211 -12.22 20.03 -1.59
CA VAL A 211 -11.76 19.25 -0.43
C VAL A 211 -11.11 20.11 0.66
N LEU A 212 -11.03 21.43 0.45
CA LEU A 212 -10.47 22.42 1.38
C LEU A 212 -11.33 22.64 2.64
#